data_AF-A0A098M3D0-F1
#
_entry.id   AF-A0A098M3D0-F1
#
_cell.length_a   1.000
_cell.length_b   1.000
_cell.length_c   1.000
_cell.angle_alpha   90.00
_cell.angle_beta   90.00
_cell.angle_gamma   90.00
#
_symmetry.space_group_name_H-M   'P 1'
#
loop_
_entity.id
_entity.type
_entity.pdbx_description
1 polymer ?
#
loop_
_entity_poly.entity_id
_entity_poly.type
_entity_poly.pdbx_seq_one_letter_code
_entity_poly.pdbx_strand_id
1 'polypeptide(L)'
;MTQEELSLVRSYLLLTFIHKVFERDCRVIGKSGLFKTPQLYMELVSTGAKKTSLMLKEVKRELELHDLRIVTILQDVQGVVARYHCRECPGELNILWPGFRREMMLRMRAYLGLATEFSVLNREEHAEQLAMIL
;
A
#
# COMPACT_ATOMS: atom_id res chain seq x y z
N MET A 1 -20.20 -0.51 11.66
CA MET A 1 -19.01 -0.01 10.94
C MET A 1 -19.41 0.47 9.56
N THR A 2 -18.90 1.62 9.13
CA THR A 2 -19.16 2.25 7.84
C THR A 2 -18.14 1.84 6.77
N GLN A 3 -18.44 2.14 5.52
CA GLN A 3 -17.51 1.91 4.41
C GLN A 3 -16.25 2.78 4.51
N GLU A 4 -16.37 3.98 5.07
CA GLU A 4 -15.25 4.89 5.32
C GLU A 4 -14.31 4.33 6.39
N GLU A 5 -14.86 3.84 7.51
CA GLU A 5 -14.12 3.19 8.58
C GLU A 5 -13.35 1.95 8.07
N LEU A 6 -13.99 1.10 7.25
CA LEU A 6 -13.32 -0.02 6.58
C LEU A 6 -12.18 0.44 5.66
N SER A 7 -12.38 1.55 4.94
CA SER A 7 -11.39 2.12 4.03
C SER A 7 -10.18 2.69 4.77
N LEU A 8 -10.37 3.20 5.99
CA LEU A 8 -9.29 3.62 6.89
C LEU A 8 -8.45 2.42 7.35
N VAL A 9 -9.08 1.34 7.82
CA VAL A 9 -8.39 0.11 8.22
C VAL A 9 -7.59 -0.46 7.04
N ARG A 10 -8.20 -0.54 5.85
CA ARG A 10 -7.53 -0.99 4.62
C ARG A 10 -6.33 -0.13 4.27
N SER A 11 -6.49 1.20 4.31
CA SER A 11 -5.41 2.14 4.00
C SER A 11 -4.27 2.06 5.01
N TYR A 12 -4.58 1.87 6.30
CA TYR A 12 -3.58 1.66 7.34
C TYR A 12 -2.72 0.43 7.08
N LEU A 13 -3.34 -0.70 6.70
CA LEU A 13 -2.61 -1.91 6.32
C LEU A 13 -1.69 -1.66 5.13
N LEU A 14 -2.24 -1.13 4.03
CA LEU A 14 -1.44 -0.88 2.82
C LEU A 14 -0.27 0.05 3.12
N LEU A 15 -0.50 1.17 3.80
CA LEU A 15 0.55 2.12 4.14
C LEU A 15 1.62 1.51 5.06
N THR A 16 1.22 0.69 6.03
CA THR A 16 2.17 -0.01 6.92
C THR A 16 3.08 -0.94 6.13
N PHE A 17 2.54 -1.70 5.18
CA PHE A 17 3.34 -2.60 4.35
C PHE A 17 4.20 -1.84 3.34
N ILE A 18 3.65 -0.83 2.66
CA ILE A 18 4.38 0.03 1.72
C ILE A 18 5.59 0.68 2.40
N HIS A 19 5.39 1.22 3.60
CA HIS A 19 6.46 1.88 4.34
C HIS A 19 7.61 0.91 4.63
N LYS A 20 7.30 -0.29 5.15
CA LYS A 20 8.28 -1.36 5.38
C LYS A 20 9.00 -1.79 4.10
N VAL A 21 8.29 -1.86 2.98
CA VAL A 21 8.90 -2.20 1.68
C VAL A 21 9.88 -1.12 1.25
N PHE A 22 9.52 0.16 1.33
CA PHE A 22 10.45 1.24 0.99
C PHE A 22 11.68 1.28 1.91
N GLU A 23 11.52 1.08 3.22
CA GLU A 23 12.66 0.99 4.14
C GLU A 23 13.59 -0.18 3.79
N ARG A 24 13.02 -1.35 3.51
CA ARG A 24 13.76 -2.54 3.07
C ARG A 24 14.51 -2.26 1.76
N ASP A 25 13.83 -1.70 0.76
CA ASP A 25 14.39 -1.49 -0.58
C ASP A 25 15.53 -0.48 -0.53
N CYS A 26 15.38 0.62 0.21
CA CYS A 26 16.48 1.55 0.51
C CYS A 26 17.70 0.83 1.10
N ARG A 27 17.48 -0.05 2.09
CA ARG A 27 18.56 -0.83 2.71
C ARG A 27 19.21 -1.81 1.74
N VAL A 28 18.43 -2.50 0.91
CA VAL A 28 18.94 -3.48 -0.07
C VAL A 28 19.77 -2.77 -1.14
N ILE A 29 19.27 -1.66 -1.69
CA ILE A 29 20.00 -0.85 -2.68
C ILE A 29 21.35 -0.43 -2.12
N GLY A 30 21.36 0.15 -0.91
CA GLY A 30 22.59 0.65 -0.28
C GLY A 30 23.61 -0.43 0.11
N LYS A 31 23.17 -1.67 0.37
CA LYS A 31 24.05 -2.77 0.86
C LYS A 31 24.40 -3.82 -0.18
N SER A 32 23.73 -3.85 -1.33
CA SER A 32 23.88 -4.93 -2.32
C SER A 32 25.21 -4.92 -3.08
N GLY A 33 25.84 -3.75 -3.24
CA GLY A 33 27.01 -3.60 -4.12
C GLY A 33 26.72 -3.76 -5.62
N LEU A 34 25.46 -3.99 -6.01
CA LEU A 34 25.05 -4.22 -7.41
C LEU A 34 24.85 -2.91 -8.19
N PHE A 35 24.59 -1.82 -7.49
CA PHE A 35 24.30 -0.52 -8.09
C PHE A 35 25.57 0.31 -8.18
N LYS A 36 25.84 0.88 -9.36
CA LYS A 36 26.96 1.82 -9.57
C LYS A 36 26.76 3.16 -8.86
N THR A 37 25.50 3.58 -8.73
CA THR A 37 25.09 4.88 -8.15
C THR A 37 23.93 4.70 -7.16
N PRO A 38 24.11 3.90 -6.07
CA PRO A 38 23.02 3.54 -5.16
C PRO A 38 22.34 4.74 -4.50
N GLN A 39 23.07 5.84 -4.28
CA GLN A 39 22.56 7.06 -3.66
C GLN A 39 21.39 7.67 -4.44
N LEU A 40 21.47 7.67 -5.78
CA LEU A 40 20.41 8.22 -6.64
C LEU A 40 19.09 7.44 -6.47
N TYR A 41 19.16 6.11 -6.48
CA TYR A 41 17.98 5.26 -6.31
C TYR A 41 17.45 5.31 -4.87
N MET A 42 18.34 5.36 -3.88
CA MET A 42 17.96 5.53 -2.48
C MET A 42 17.24 6.86 -2.25
N GLU A 43 17.64 7.95 -2.91
CA GLU A 43 16.97 9.23 -2.81
C GLU A 43 15.51 9.14 -3.30
N LEU A 44 15.29 8.50 -4.45
CA LEU A 44 13.96 8.26 -5.00
C LEU A 44 13.09 7.43 -4.05
N VAL A 45 13.59 6.29 -3.58
CA VAL A 45 12.84 5.41 -2.67
C VAL A 45 12.60 6.07 -1.31
N SER A 46 13.56 6.85 -0.80
CA SER A 46 13.42 7.60 0.45
C SER A 46 12.32 8.67 0.36
N THR A 47 12.13 9.27 -0.81
CA THR A 47 11.02 10.21 -1.06
C THR A 47 9.67 9.49 -0.97
N GLY A 48 9.57 8.29 -1.53
CA GLY A 48 8.42 7.41 -1.36
C GLY A 48 8.16 7.10 0.13
N ALA A 49 9.20 6.67 0.86
CA ALA A 49 9.12 6.36 2.29
C ALA A 49 8.60 7.53 3.13
N LYS A 50 9.11 8.75 2.88
CA LYS A 50 8.67 9.99 3.55
C LYS A 50 7.19 10.28 3.30
N LYS A 51 6.75 10.23 2.03
CA LYS A 51 5.33 10.45 1.68
C LYS A 51 4.42 9.41 2.34
N THR A 52 4.78 8.13 2.28
CA THR A 52 4.01 7.06 2.93
C THR A 52 3.97 7.25 4.45
N SER A 53 5.07 7.68 5.08
CA SER A 53 5.11 7.98 6.51
C SER A 53 4.14 9.10 6.91
N LEU A 54 4.07 10.17 6.11
CA LEU A 54 3.13 11.27 6.33
C LEU A 54 1.68 10.79 6.19
N MET A 55 1.37 10.04 5.13
CA MET A 55 0.04 9.47 4.93
C MET A 55 -0.34 8.49 6.04
N LEU A 56 0.61 7.68 6.53
CA LEU A 56 0.35 6.75 7.63
C LEU A 56 0.06 7.48 8.93
N LYS A 57 0.76 8.60 9.20
CA LYS A 57 0.45 9.46 10.36
C LYS A 57 -0.98 10.01 10.27
N GLU A 58 -1.38 10.44 9.08
CA GLU A 58 -2.73 10.97 8.87
C GLU A 58 -3.81 9.88 9.02
N VAL A 59 -3.61 8.71 8.44
CA VAL A 59 -4.54 7.58 8.61
C VAL A 59 -4.63 7.13 10.06
N LYS A 60 -3.53 7.15 10.82
CA LYS A 60 -3.57 6.88 12.27
C LYS A 60 -4.42 7.89 13.02
N ARG A 61 -4.28 9.18 12.70
CA ARG A 61 -5.09 10.26 13.27
C ARG A 61 -6.57 10.05 12.98
N GLU A 62 -6.91 9.70 11.75
CA GLU A 62 -8.30 9.41 11.35
C GLU A 62 -8.86 8.16 12.04
N LEU A 63 -8.08 7.08 12.17
CA LEU A 63 -8.49 5.90 12.94
C LEU A 63 -8.84 6.29 14.39
N GLU A 64 -8.02 7.12 15.04
CA GLU A 64 -8.27 7.60 16.40
C GLU A 64 -9.56 8.44 16.48
N LEU A 65 -9.81 9.33 15.52
CA LEU A 65 -11.04 10.13 15.47
C LEU A 65 -12.32 9.29 15.29
N HIS A 66 -12.21 8.13 14.65
CA HIS A 66 -13.30 7.20 14.41
C HIS A 66 -13.43 6.10 15.48
N ASP A 67 -12.70 6.20 16.60
CA ASP A 67 -12.63 5.16 17.65
C ASP A 67 -12.28 3.76 17.07
N LEU A 68 -11.40 3.73 16.06
CA LEU A 68 -10.90 2.52 15.42
C LEU A 68 -9.52 2.18 15.97
N ARG A 69 -9.42 1.03 16.65
CA ARG A 69 -8.15 0.51 17.17
C ARG A 69 -7.77 -0.78 16.45
N ILE A 70 -6.66 -0.76 15.72
CA ILE A 70 -6.07 -1.98 15.18
C ILE A 70 -5.44 -2.78 16.33
N VAL A 71 -5.92 -4.00 16.53
CA VAL A 71 -5.47 -4.90 17.62
C VAL A 71 -4.35 -5.80 17.15
N THR A 72 -4.49 -6.40 15.97
CA THR A 72 -3.48 -7.32 15.43
C THR A 72 -3.51 -7.33 13.91
N ILE A 73 -2.34 -7.48 13.31
CA ILE A 73 -2.17 -7.77 11.89
C ILE A 73 -1.55 -9.15 11.78
N LEU A 74 -2.25 -10.06 11.13
CA LEU A 74 -1.78 -11.41 10.79
C LEU A 74 -1.56 -11.49 9.30
N GLN A 75 -0.59 -12.30 8.90
CA GLN A 75 -0.29 -12.58 7.51
C GLN A 75 -0.06 -14.09 7.35
N ASP A 76 -0.62 -14.68 6.30
CA ASP A 76 -0.50 -16.09 5.99
C ASP A 76 -0.27 -16.30 4.48
N VAL A 77 -0.44 -17.53 4.00
CA VAL A 77 -0.27 -17.87 2.57
C VAL A 77 -1.38 -17.29 1.67
N GLN A 78 -2.54 -16.96 2.23
CA GLN A 78 -3.70 -16.44 1.49
C GLN A 78 -3.68 -14.92 1.41
N GLY A 79 -3.29 -14.24 2.50
CA GLY A 79 -3.36 -12.79 2.54
C GLY A 79 -2.96 -12.16 3.87
N VAL A 80 -3.61 -11.03 4.14
CA VAL A 80 -3.44 -10.23 5.35
C VAL A 80 -4.78 -10.10 6.04
N VAL A 81 -4.78 -10.31 7.35
CA VAL A 81 -5.94 -10.19 8.22
C VAL A 81 -5.66 -9.11 9.27
N ALA A 82 -6.54 -8.12 9.36
CA ALA A 82 -6.52 -7.12 10.41
C ALA A 82 -7.68 -7.33 11.36
N ARG A 83 -7.37 -7.52 12.63
CA ARG A 83 -8.36 -7.46 13.71
C ARG A 83 -8.34 -6.08 14.34
N TYR A 84 -9.50 -5.50 14.49
CA TYR A 84 -9.67 -4.17 15.05
C TYR A 84 -10.91 -4.10 15.93
N HIS A 85 -10.96 -3.09 16.79
CA HIS A 85 -12.17 -2.68 17.48
C HIS A 85 -12.67 -1.40 16.84
N CYS A 86 -13.95 -1.36 16.50
CA CYS A 86 -14.68 -0.14 16.19
C CYS A 86 -15.56 0.14 17.39
N ARG A 87 -15.17 1.13 18.20
CA ARG A 87 -15.78 1.40 19.51
C ARG A 87 -15.69 0.14 20.38
N GLU A 88 -16.83 -0.46 20.75
CA GLU A 88 -16.90 -1.69 21.54
C GLU A 88 -17.09 -2.97 20.69
N CYS A 89 -17.22 -2.83 19.37
CA CYS A 89 -17.49 -3.95 18.47
C CYS A 89 -16.19 -4.47 17.83
N PRO A 90 -15.81 -5.74 18.05
CA PRO A 90 -14.70 -6.34 17.32
C PRO A 90 -15.07 -6.56 15.86
N GLY A 91 -14.07 -6.45 14.98
CA GLY A 91 -14.20 -6.71 13.56
C GLY A 91 -12.91 -7.26 12.97
N GLU A 92 -13.04 -7.84 11.77
CA GLU A 92 -11.94 -8.41 11.02
C GLU A 92 -12.03 -7.99 9.54
N LEU A 93 -10.90 -7.58 8.96
CA LEU A 93 -10.75 -7.30 7.55
C LEU A 93 -9.73 -8.27 6.96
N ASN A 94 -10.17 -9.11 6.02
CA ASN A 94 -9.30 -10.03 5.28
C ASN A 94 -9.11 -9.54 3.84
N ILE A 95 -7.86 -9.51 3.38
CA ILE A 95 -7.49 -9.14 2.02
C ILE A 95 -6.54 -10.18 1.43
N LEU A 96 -6.96 -10.82 0.34
CA LEU A 96 -6.12 -11.78 -0.39
C LEU A 96 -4.91 -11.11 -1.03
N TRP A 97 -3.78 -11.82 -1.06
CA TRP A 97 -2.52 -11.32 -1.61
C TRP A 97 -2.61 -10.72 -3.02
N PRO A 98 -3.33 -11.32 -4.00
CA PRO A 98 -3.37 -10.76 -5.35
C PRO A 98 -3.96 -9.34 -5.35
N GLY A 99 -5.06 -9.11 -4.64
CA GLY A 99 -5.67 -7.79 -4.51
C GLY A 99 -4.81 -6.82 -3.71
N PHE A 100 -4.28 -7.28 -2.58
CA PHE A 100 -3.43 -6.47 -1.72
C PHE A 100 -2.17 -5.98 -2.45
N ARG A 101 -1.48 -6.87 -3.17
CA ARG A 101 -0.26 -6.55 -3.92
C ARG A 101 -0.53 -5.60 -5.08
N ARG A 102 -1.61 -5.79 -5.84
CA ARG A 102 -1.99 -4.87 -6.93
C ARG A 102 -2.19 -3.45 -6.41
N GLU A 103 -2.97 -3.30 -5.34
CA GLU A 103 -3.24 -1.99 -4.74
C GLU A 103 -1.97 -1.38 -4.13
N MET A 104 -1.15 -2.20 -3.47
CA MET A 104 0.14 -1.79 -2.93
C MET A 104 1.05 -1.23 -4.02
N MET A 105 1.19 -1.94 -5.15
CA MET A 105 2.01 -1.51 -6.28
C MET A 105 1.52 -0.19 -6.89
N LEU A 106 0.20 -0.02 -7.05
CA LEU A 106 -0.38 1.23 -7.57
C LEU A 106 -0.04 2.42 -6.65
N ARG A 107 -0.21 2.25 -5.34
CA ARG A 107 0.11 3.30 -4.35
C ARG A 107 1.62 3.58 -4.29
N MET A 108 2.46 2.54 -4.33
CA MET A 108 3.92 2.70 -4.38
C MET A 108 4.35 3.53 -5.57
N ARG A 109 3.83 3.23 -6.76
CA ARG A 109 4.09 4.03 -7.97
C ARG A 109 3.70 5.48 -7.77
N ALA A 110 2.51 5.75 -7.21
CA ALA A 110 2.08 7.11 -6.94
C ALA A 110 3.01 7.85 -5.96
N TYR A 111 3.46 7.19 -4.89
CA TYR A 111 4.40 7.80 -3.94
C TYR A 111 5.77 8.08 -4.56
N LEU A 112 6.21 7.24 -5.51
CA LEU A 112 7.43 7.46 -6.29
C LEU A 112 7.27 8.49 -7.42
N GLY A 113 6.05 9.00 -7.67
CA GLY A 113 5.77 9.95 -8.75
C GLY A 113 5.57 9.31 -10.13
N LEU A 114 5.32 8.00 -10.17
CA LEU A 114 5.16 7.19 -11.40
C LEU A 114 3.68 6.98 -11.80
N ALA A 115 2.74 7.74 -11.22
CA ALA A 115 1.30 7.55 -11.44
C ALA A 115 0.83 7.90 -12.86
N THR A 116 1.55 8.79 -13.54
CA THR A 116 1.12 9.38 -14.82
C THR A 116 1.21 8.41 -16.02
N GLU A 117 1.88 7.27 -15.87
CA GLU A 117 2.16 6.35 -17.00
C GLU A 117 1.15 5.21 -17.15
N PHE A 118 0.29 4.96 -16.16
CA PHE A 118 -0.67 3.84 -16.20
C PHE A 118 -2.03 4.17 -16.84
N SER A 119 -2.31 5.45 -17.13
CA SER A 119 -3.52 5.82 -17.88
C SER A 119 -3.46 5.36 -19.34
N VAL A 120 -2.26 5.06 -19.86
CA VAL A 120 -2.03 4.63 -21.25
C VAL A 120 -2.20 3.11 -21.38
N LEU A 121 -1.58 2.33 -20.48
CA LEU A 121 -1.61 0.85 -20.55
C LEU A 121 -2.98 0.25 -20.23
N ASN A 122 -3.76 0.87 -19.34
CA ASN A 122 -5.09 0.37 -18.98
C ASN A 122 -6.16 0.66 -20.06
N ARG A 123 -5.87 1.51 -21.06
CA ARG A 123 -6.72 1.68 -22.24
C ARG A 123 -6.46 0.60 -23.29
N GLU A 124 -5.21 0.17 -23.45
CA GLU A 124 -4.81 -0.83 -24.43
C GLU A 124 -5.31 -2.23 -24.04
N GLU A 125 -5.14 -2.66 -22.78
CA GLU A 125 -5.64 -3.96 -22.30
C GLU A 125 -7.18 -4.08 -22.39
N HIS A 126 -7.90 -2.98 -22.15
CA HIS A 126 -9.36 -2.94 -22.26
C HIS A 126 -9.84 -2.92 -23.74
N ALA A 127 -9.07 -2.30 -24.63
CA ALA A 127 -9.37 -2.28 -26.07
C ALA A 127 -9.11 -3.65 -26.72
N GLU A 128 -8.04 -4.34 -26.33
CA GLU A 128 -7.71 -5.69 -26.80
C GLU A 128 -8.73 -6.74 -26.33
N GLN A 129 -9.21 -6.63 -25.08
CA GLN A 129 -10.28 -7.51 -24.58
C GLN A 129 -11.62 -7.30 -25.28
N LEU A 130 -11.95 -6.08 -25.71
CA LEU A 130 -13.17 -5.81 -26.48
C LEU A 130 -13.04 -6.25 -27.94
N ALA A 131 -11.85 -6.14 -28.54
CA ALA A 131 -11.58 -6.58 -29.91
C ALA A 131 -11.58 -8.11 -30.08
N MET A 132 -11.27 -8.87 -29.02
CA MET A 132 -11.36 -10.34 -29.02
C MET A 132 -12.78 -10.90 -28.87
N ILE A 133 -13.77 -10.04 -28.59
CA ILE A 133 -15.18 -10.42 -28.35
C ILE A 133 -16.07 -10.09 -29.57
N LEU A 134 -15.51 -9.51 -30.64
CA LEU A 134 -16.19 -9.23 -31.91
C LEU A 134 -15.63 -10.12 -33.03
#